data_AF-A0A0V8D6X9-F1
#
_entry.id   AF-A0A0V8D6X9-F1
#
_cell.length_a   1.000
_cell.length_b   1.000
_cell.length_c   1.000
_cell.angle_alpha   90.00
_cell.angle_beta   90.00
_cell.angle_gamma   90.00
#
_symmetry.space_group_name_H-M   'P 1'
#
loop_
_entity.id
_entity.type
_entity.pdbx_description
1 polymer ?
#
loop_
_entity_poly.entity_id
_entity_poly.type
_entity_poly.pdbx_seq_one_letter_code
_entity_poly.pdbx_strand_id
1 'polypeptide(L)'
;MQNLNKTEKTFFGQPRGLLTLFQTEFWERFSYYGMRAILVYYLYALTTADNAGLGLPKAQAMAIVSIYGALVYLSTIVGGWVADRLLGGSRTIFLGGVLITLGTSL
;
A
#
# COMPACT_ATOMS: atom_id res chain seq x y z
N MET A 1 38.63 8.14 -30.52
CA MET A 1 38.69 7.02 -29.55
C MET A 1 37.34 6.93 -28.86
N GLN A 2 36.69 5.78 -29.00
CA GLN A 2 35.60 5.19 -28.20
C GLN A 2 34.32 6.00 -27.92
N ASN A 3 33.27 5.58 -28.64
CA ASN A 3 31.85 5.67 -28.30
C ASN A 3 31.57 5.52 -26.80
N LEU A 4 30.93 6.52 -26.20
CA LEU A 4 30.18 6.39 -24.95
C LEU A 4 28.73 6.86 -25.17
N ASN A 5 28.06 6.30 -26.18
CA ASN A 5 26.61 6.16 -26.09
C ASN A 5 26.35 5.16 -24.97
N LYS A 6 26.30 5.69 -23.73
CA LYS A 6 25.74 4.97 -22.60
C LYS A 6 24.28 4.79 -22.96
N THR A 7 23.96 3.67 -23.63
CA THR A 7 22.58 3.25 -23.86
C THR A 7 21.97 3.13 -22.48
N GLU A 8 21.36 4.21 -22.00
CA GLU A 8 20.58 4.20 -20.78
C GLU A 8 19.53 3.13 -21.04
N LYS A 9 19.71 1.93 -20.46
CA LYS A 9 18.66 0.90 -20.52
C LYS A 9 17.37 1.58 -20.04
N THR A 10 16.52 1.96 -20.97
CA THR A 10 15.26 2.63 -20.75
C THR A 10 14.22 1.54 -20.52
N PHE A 11 13.27 1.80 -19.63
CA PHE A 11 12.08 0.97 -19.51
C PHE A 11 10.98 1.65 -20.31
N PHE A 12 10.53 1.06 -21.42
CA PHE A 12 9.57 1.69 -22.35
C PHE A 12 9.97 3.12 -22.81
N GLY A 13 11.27 3.42 -22.90
CA GLY A 13 11.76 4.77 -23.26
C GLY A 13 11.87 5.77 -22.11
N GLN A 14 11.54 5.37 -20.87
CA GLN A 14 11.60 6.20 -19.67
C GLN A 14 12.80 5.87 -18.77
N PRO A 15 13.22 6.80 -17.87
CA PRO A 15 14.34 6.61 -16.94
C PRO A 15 14.14 5.38 -16.03
N ARG A 16 15.23 4.66 -15.72
CA ARG A 16 15.19 3.42 -14.91
C ARG A 16 14.55 3.55 -13.53
N GLY A 17 14.61 4.74 -12.92
CA GLY A 17 13.98 4.98 -11.61
C GLY A 17 12.48 4.73 -11.63
N LEU A 18 11.82 4.93 -12.78
CA LEU A 18 10.39 4.66 -12.94
C LEU A 18 10.08 3.17 -12.82
N LEU A 19 10.96 2.27 -13.28
CA LEU A 19 10.74 0.83 -13.16
C LEU A 19 10.73 0.39 -11.69
N THR A 20 11.66 0.91 -10.89
CA THR A 20 11.70 0.62 -9.45
C THR A 20 10.47 1.18 -8.75
N LEU A 21 10.09 2.43 -9.02
CA LEU A 21 8.87 3.04 -8.46
C LEU A 21 7.59 2.30 -8.88
N PHE A 22 7.49 1.92 -10.15
CA PHE A 22 6.36 1.16 -10.67
C PHE A 22 6.23 -0.18 -9.96
N GLN A 23 7.33 -0.92 -9.79
CA GLN A 23 7.30 -2.19 -9.09
C GLN A 23 6.89 -2.00 -7.62
N THR A 24 7.47 -1.00 -6.93
CA THR A 24 7.09 -0.70 -5.54
C THR A 24 5.59 -0.37 -5.42
N GLU A 25 5.06 0.52 -6.26
CA GLU A 25 3.62 0.85 -6.30
C GLU A 25 2.74 -0.36 -6.63
N PHE A 26 3.19 -1.21 -7.57
CA PHE A 26 2.45 -2.41 -7.94
C PHE A 26 2.34 -3.39 -6.76
N TRP A 27 3.44 -3.65 -6.07
CA TRP A 27 3.45 -4.53 -4.89
C TRP A 27 2.65 -3.95 -3.74
N GLU A 28 2.70 -2.63 -3.52
CA GLU A 28 1.91 -1.95 -2.50
C GLU A 28 0.41 -2.10 -2.77
N ARG A 29 -0.03 -1.80 -4.00
CA ARG A 29 -1.44 -1.92 -4.39
C ARG A 29 -1.91 -3.36 -4.36
N PHE A 30 -1.10 -4.30 -4.82
CA PHE A 30 -1.42 -5.73 -4.75
C PHE A 30 -1.66 -6.18 -3.31
N SER A 31 -0.77 -5.81 -2.37
CA SER A 31 -0.93 -6.10 -0.95
C SER A 31 -2.17 -5.45 -0.36
N TYR A 32 -2.41 -4.17 -0.65
CA TYR A 32 -3.56 -3.43 -0.13
C TYR A 32 -4.90 -4.00 -0.60
N TYR A 33 -5.04 -4.28 -1.91
CA TYR A 33 -6.26 -4.89 -2.43
C TYR A 33 -6.42 -6.34 -2.00
N GLY A 34 -5.32 -7.09 -1.86
CA GLY A 34 -5.32 -8.44 -1.32
C GLY A 34 -5.85 -8.50 0.12
N MET A 35 -5.32 -7.67 1.01
CA MET A 35 -5.81 -7.51 2.38
C MET A 35 -7.29 -7.14 2.39
N ARG A 36 -7.69 -6.11 1.63
CA ARG A 36 -9.08 -5.63 1.60
C ARG A 36 -10.06 -6.69 1.08
N ALA A 37 -9.63 -7.49 0.10
CA ALA A 37 -10.44 -8.57 -0.45
C ALA A 37 -10.75 -9.64 0.60
N ILE A 38 -9.76 -10.06 1.40
CA ILE A 38 -9.95 -11.12 2.41
C ILE A 38 -10.50 -10.61 3.76
N LEU A 39 -10.20 -9.35 4.13
CA LEU A 39 -10.54 -8.77 5.43
C LEU A 39 -12.05 -8.72 5.68
N VAL A 40 -12.85 -8.38 4.66
CA VAL A 40 -14.31 -8.36 4.78
C VAL A 40 -14.82 -9.76 5.14
N TYR A 41 -14.33 -10.79 4.43
CA TYR A 41 -14.70 -12.17 4.69
C TYR A 41 -14.27 -12.61 6.09
N TYR A 42 -13.06 -12.25 6.51
CA TYR A 42 -12.59 -12.54 7.87
C TYR A 42 -13.47 -11.89 8.94
N LEU A 43 -13.89 -10.64 8.77
CA LEU A 43 -14.69 -9.92 9.77
C LEU A 43 -16.11 -10.49 9.92
N TYR A 44 -16.77 -10.88 8.82
CA TYR A 44 -18.14 -11.43 8.90
C TYR A 44 -18.19 -12.95 9.08
N ALA A 45 -17.13 -13.69 8.71
CA ALA A 45 -17.12 -15.15 8.82
C ALA A 45 -17.35 -15.57 10.28
N LEU A 46 -18.22 -16.56 10.45
CA LEU A 46 -18.62 -17.07 11.76
C LEU A 46 -17.41 -17.68 12.48
N THR A 47 -17.32 -17.44 13.79
CA THR A 47 -16.27 -17.98 14.67
C THR A 47 -16.28 -19.50 14.78
N THR A 48 -17.37 -20.15 14.37
CA THR A 48 -17.63 -21.59 14.47
C THR A 48 -17.43 -22.37 13.16
N ALA A 49 -17.06 -21.71 12.06
CA ALA A 49 -16.75 -22.38 10.80
C ALA A 49 -15.30 -22.92 10.79
N ASP A 50 -15.01 -23.88 9.90
CA ASP A 50 -13.66 -24.45 9.71
C ASP A 50 -12.58 -23.37 9.46
N ASN A 51 -12.99 -22.22 8.91
CA ASN A 51 -12.19 -20.99 8.82
C ASN A 51 -12.78 -19.91 9.74
N ALA A 52 -12.47 -20.01 11.03
CA ALA A 52 -13.00 -19.10 12.05
C ALA A 52 -12.62 -17.64 11.75
N GLY A 53 -13.65 -16.81 11.53
CA GLY A 53 -13.52 -15.36 11.42
C GLY A 53 -13.81 -14.65 12.74
N LEU A 54 -13.95 -13.33 12.68
CA LEU A 54 -14.23 -12.49 13.86
C LEU A 54 -15.71 -12.57 14.30
N GLY A 55 -16.60 -13.13 13.47
CA GLY A 55 -18.01 -13.34 13.79
C GLY A 55 -18.85 -12.08 13.96
N LEU A 56 -18.40 -10.94 13.40
CA LEU A 56 -19.11 -9.67 13.56
C LEU A 56 -20.39 -9.63 12.70
N PRO A 57 -21.42 -8.89 13.15
CA PRO A 57 -22.57 -8.58 12.32
C PRO A 57 -22.14 -7.94 11.00
N LYS A 58 -22.70 -8.40 9.87
CA LYS A 58 -22.34 -7.93 8.52
C LYS A 58 -22.35 -6.40 8.39
N ALA A 59 -23.31 -5.73 9.03
CA ALA A 59 -23.39 -4.26 9.05
C ALA A 59 -22.17 -3.60 9.72
N GLN A 60 -21.70 -4.15 10.84
CA GLN A 60 -20.52 -3.66 11.54
C GLN A 60 -19.23 -3.95 10.76
N ALA A 61 -19.10 -5.15 10.18
CA ALA A 61 -17.96 -5.49 9.32
C ALA A 61 -17.83 -4.54 8.11
N MET A 62 -18.95 -4.23 7.45
CA MET A 62 -18.98 -3.27 6.34
C MET A 62 -18.65 -1.84 6.80
N ALA A 63 -19.09 -1.43 7.99
CA ALA A 63 -18.75 -0.11 8.54
C ALA A 63 -17.24 0.02 8.82
N ILE A 64 -16.62 -1.01 9.42
CA ILE A 64 -15.17 -1.03 9.72
C ILE A 64 -14.36 -0.91 8.43
N VAL A 65 -14.72 -1.68 7.39
CA VAL A 65 -14.01 -1.66 6.11
C VAL A 65 -14.15 -0.30 5.41
N SER A 66 -15.31 0.34 5.52
CA SER A 66 -15.56 1.67 4.96
C SER A 66 -14.75 2.75 5.69
N ILE A 67 -14.73 2.70 7.03
CA ILE A 67 -13.97 3.64 7.86
C ILE A 67 -12.46 3.46 7.65
N TYR A 68 -11.98 2.21 7.56
CA TYR A 68 -10.59 1.91 7.22
C TYR A 68 -10.19 2.55 5.89
N GLY A 69 -10.99 2.37 4.84
CA GLY A 69 -10.74 3.01 3.55
C GLY A 69 -10.71 4.54 3.63
N ALA A 70 -11.64 5.16 4.38
CA ALA A 70 -11.66 6.60 4.58
C ALA A 70 -10.41 7.12 5.32
N LEU A 71 -9.96 6.40 6.35
CA LEU A 71 -8.74 6.74 7.10
C LEU A 71 -7.49 6.63 6.23
N VAL A 72 -7.42 5.63 5.35
CA VAL A 72 -6.33 5.50 4.37
C VAL A 72 -6.30 6.71 3.43
N TYR A 73 -7.45 7.19 2.96
CA TYR A 73 -7.47 8.42 2.15
C TYR A 73 -7.08 9.66 2.95
N LEU A 74 -7.56 9.80 4.19
CA LEU A 74 -7.18 10.93 5.05
C LEU A 74 -5.68 10.94 5.38
N SER A 75 -5.09 9.77 5.60
CA SER A 75 -3.66 9.67 5.90
C SER A 75 -2.79 10.11 4.71
N THR A 76 -3.25 10.01 3.46
CA THR A 76 -2.52 10.54 2.30
C THR A 76 -2.34 12.06 2.35
N ILE A 77 -3.37 12.79 2.80
CA ILE A 77 -3.34 14.25 2.93
C ILE A 77 -2.34 14.64 4.03
N VAL A 78 -2.41 13.95 5.16
CA VAL A 78 -1.48 14.16 6.29
C VAL A 78 -0.05 13.81 5.87
N GLY A 79 0.14 12.70 5.16
CA GLY A 79 1.44 12.25 4.66
C GLY A 79 2.08 13.25 3.69
N GLY A 80 1.30 13.84 2.78
CA GLY A 80 1.77 14.90 1.89
C GLY A 80 2.22 16.14 2.65
N TRP A 81 1.44 16.59 3.63
CA TRP A 81 1.83 17.73 4.47
C TRP A 81 3.11 17.46 5.28
N VAL A 82 3.28 16.25 5.81
CA VAL A 82 4.50 15.84 6.51
C VAL A 82 5.70 15.80 5.54
N ALA A 83 5.51 15.31 4.31
CA ALA A 83 6.55 15.29 3.29
C ALA A 83 7.04 16.70 2.93
N ASP A 84 6.10 17.65 2.82
CA ASP A 84 6.38 19.01 2.39
C ASP A 84 7.04 19.87 3.48
N ARG A 85 6.72 19.63 4.77
CA ARG A 85 7.17 20.51 5.86
C ARG A 85 8.18 19.93 6.84
N LEU A 86 8.23 18.62 7.04
CA LEU A 86 8.99 18.03 8.16
C LEU A 86 10.21 17.22 7.72
N LEU A 87 10.04 16.30 6.77
CA LEU A 87 11.04 15.23 6.54
C LEU A 87 11.61 15.21 5.13
N GLY A 88 10.99 15.92 4.18
CA GLY A 88 11.30 15.83 2.75
C GLY A 88 10.70 14.57 2.10
N GLY A 89 10.43 14.65 0.80
CA GLY A 89 9.70 13.60 0.06
C GLY A 89 10.36 12.22 0.11
N SER A 90 11.69 12.14 -0.06
CA SER A 90 12.42 10.86 -0.11
C SER A 90 12.39 10.08 1.22
N ARG A 91 12.49 10.76 2.37
CA ARG A 91 12.42 10.11 3.69
C ARG A 91 10.99 9.69 4.04
N THR A 92 10.01 10.48 3.63
CA THR A 92 8.59 10.20 3.90
C THR A 92 8.12 8.96 3.14
N ILE A 93 8.53 8.80 1.88
CA ILE A 93 8.23 7.60 1.08
C ILE A 93 8.85 6.35 1.74
N PHE A 94 10.11 6.43 2.19
CA PHE A 94 10.77 5.29 2.83
C PHE A 94 10.09 4.88 4.14
N LEU A 95 9.76 5.85 5.00
CA LEU A 95 9.05 5.57 6.27
C LEU A 95 7.63 5.01 6.02
N GLY A 96 6.93 5.50 4.99
CA GLY A 96 5.63 4.97 4.59
C GLY A 96 5.71 3.50 4.17
N GLY A 97 6.69 3.15 3.34
CA GLY A 97 6.91 1.75 2.92
C GLY A 97 7.23 0.81 4.09
N VAL A 98 8.03 1.27 5.06
CA VAL A 98 8.30 0.49 6.29
C VAL A 98 7.03 0.28 7.12
N LEU A 99 6.21 1.31 7.30
CA LEU A 99 4.95 1.21 8.04
C LEU A 99 3.96 0.23 7.40
N ILE A 100 3.81 0.26 6.07
CA ILE A 100 2.93 -0.67 5.34
C ILE A 100 3.45 -2.10 5.49
N THR A 101 4.77 -2.30 5.37
CA THR A 101 5.39 -3.63 5.54
C THR A 101 5.13 -4.19 6.93
N LEU A 102 5.29 -3.37 7.98
CA LEU A 102 5.00 -3.77 9.36
C LEU A 102 3.51 -4.09 9.57
N GLY A 103 2.61 -3.32 8.96
CA GLY A 103 1.17 -3.51 9.11
C GLY A 103 0.63 -4.77 8.43
N THR A 104 1.21 -5.19 7.32
CA THR A 104 0.81 -6.42 6.61
C THR A 104 1.51 -7.67 7.14
N SER A 105 2.65 -7.52 7.83
CA SER A 105 3.44 -8.65 8.35
C SER A 105 2.95 -9.20 9.71
N LEU A 106 1.95 -8.56 10.33
CA LEU A 106 1.34 -8.95 11.60
C LEU A 106 -0.09 -9.47 11.36
#